data_AF-A0A553I320-F1
#
_entry.id   AF-A0A553I320-F1
#
_cell.length_a   1.000
_cell.length_b   1.000
_cell.length_c   1.000
_cell.angle_alpha   90.00
_cell.angle_beta   90.00
_cell.angle_gamma   90.00
#
_symmetry.space_group_name_H-M   'P 1'
#
loop_
_entity.id
_entity.type
_entity.pdbx_description
1 polymer ?
#
loop_
_entity_poly.entity_id
_entity_poly.type
_entity_poly.pdbx_seq_one_letter_code
_entity_poly.pdbx_strand_id
1 'polypeptide(L)'
;MGVNPLQNNGTPSTATGISGNATSCRDLPQRRPATTQEIETEKQTLSILRLKLPVLFDPVIPVVTVGETKELRGLNLIAAHSHIRGLGVDADSLEPRAASQGLVGQEKARKAAAVILEMIKVGKIAGRAVLIAGPPSTGKTAIAMGMSQSLGPDVPFTSLASSEIFSLEMSKTEALTQAFRKSIGVRIKEESEMMEGEVVEIQIDRSVTGGAKQGKLTIKTTDMEAVYDMGSKMIDAMTKERVMAGDIISIDKSSGKITKLGRSYARSRDYDAMGVDTKFLQCPDGELQKRKEVIHTVTLHEIDVINSRTQGFLALFSGDTGEIRSEIRDQINTKVAEWKEEGKAEIVPGVLFIDEVHMLDIECFSYINRALEDDLAPIVIMASNRGNSKIRGTDYRSPHGLPLDFLDRVVIIQTKPYSPEEIQQILGIRAQEEEVDISADALALLTKIGQEAGLRYASNLITTSQLISVKRKARQVTVDDVQRSFKLFYDPTRSVGFVTQSEKRLIGNDGVVDFSVTNGQGGGDAMEIS
;
A
#
# COMPACT_ATOMS: atom_id res chain seq x y z
N MET A 1 -19.78 83.21 -12.68
CA MET A 1 -19.76 84.06 -13.90
C MET A 1 -19.33 83.19 -15.07
N GLY A 2 -19.79 83.46 -16.30
CA GLY A 2 -19.36 82.74 -17.53
C GLY A 2 -19.81 81.26 -17.56
N VAL A 3 -20.80 80.80 -18.34
CA VAL A 3 -21.02 80.94 -19.80
C VAL A 3 -19.86 80.34 -20.62
N ASN A 4 -20.08 79.14 -21.21
CA ASN A 4 -20.11 78.78 -22.65
C ASN A 4 -19.47 79.77 -23.68
N PRO A 5 -19.26 79.45 -25.00
CA PRO A 5 -19.91 78.38 -25.79
C PRO A 5 -19.06 77.64 -26.89
N LEU A 6 -19.68 76.58 -27.46
CA LEU A 6 -19.84 76.19 -28.89
C LEU A 6 -18.69 76.19 -29.94
N GLN A 7 -18.75 75.15 -30.80
CA GLN A 7 -18.60 75.18 -32.30
C GLN A 7 -17.20 75.46 -32.91
N ASN A 8 -16.86 75.05 -34.16
CA ASN A 8 -17.65 74.46 -35.27
C ASN A 8 -16.79 73.65 -36.28
N ASN A 9 -17.46 72.78 -37.06
CA ASN A 9 -17.25 72.36 -38.47
C ASN A 9 -15.89 72.53 -39.19
N GLY A 10 -15.44 71.49 -39.92
CA GLY A 10 -14.23 71.56 -40.78
C GLY A 10 -13.96 70.37 -41.74
N THR A 11 -14.96 69.87 -42.47
CA THR A 11 -14.80 68.92 -43.60
C THR A 11 -14.95 69.67 -44.95
N PRO A 12 -14.71 69.09 -46.15
CA PRO A 12 -14.15 67.76 -46.51
C PRO A 12 -13.02 67.81 -47.59
N SER A 13 -12.49 66.64 -48.01
CA SER A 13 -11.94 66.46 -49.37
C SER A 13 -11.98 65.00 -49.85
N THR A 14 -12.64 64.77 -51.00
CA THR A 14 -12.45 63.72 -52.04
C THR A 14 -11.77 62.38 -51.65
N ALA A 15 -12.44 61.22 -51.72
CA ALA A 15 -12.78 60.46 -52.94
C ALA A 15 -11.53 59.99 -53.73
N THR A 16 -11.31 58.72 -54.05
CA THR A 16 -12.19 57.68 -54.65
C THR A 16 -11.76 56.24 -54.23
N GLY A 17 -12.50 55.15 -54.44
CA GLY A 17 -13.89 54.94 -54.91
C GLY A 17 -14.15 53.47 -55.31
N ILE A 18 -15.44 53.09 -55.49
CA ILE A 18 -15.96 52.04 -56.42
C ILE A 18 -15.45 50.58 -56.22
N SER A 19 -16.26 49.53 -56.05
CA SER A 19 -17.71 49.29 -55.83
C SER A 19 -17.86 47.84 -55.26
N GLY A 20 -18.84 47.47 -54.42
CA GLY A 20 -20.27 47.33 -54.72
C GLY A 20 -20.55 46.02 -55.49
N ASN A 21 -21.64 45.25 -55.34
CA ASN A 21 -22.89 45.33 -54.57
C ASN A 21 -23.54 43.90 -54.62
N ALA A 22 -24.53 43.46 -53.85
CA ALA A 22 -25.16 43.83 -52.56
C ALA A 22 -25.70 42.47 -51.98
N THR A 23 -26.74 42.25 -51.15
CA THR A 23 -27.89 42.96 -50.52
C THR A 23 -28.34 42.05 -49.34
N SER A 24 -29.21 42.35 -48.36
CA SER A 24 -30.14 43.46 -48.12
C SER A 24 -30.52 43.60 -46.63
N CYS A 25 -31.22 44.69 -46.33
CA CYS A 25 -32.17 44.96 -45.23
C CYS A 25 -32.45 43.94 -44.09
N ARG A 26 -32.23 44.43 -42.86
CA ARG A 26 -33.25 44.74 -41.81
C ARG A 26 -33.44 43.87 -40.55
N ASP A 27 -33.81 44.62 -39.51
CA ASP A 27 -34.64 44.36 -38.32
C ASP A 27 -34.15 43.45 -37.18
N LEU A 28 -33.83 44.12 -36.05
CA LEU A 28 -33.76 43.57 -34.69
C LEU A 28 -35.16 43.19 -34.17
N PRO A 29 -35.38 41.99 -33.59
CA PRO A 29 -36.51 41.71 -32.73
C PRO A 29 -36.15 41.87 -31.24
N GLN A 30 -37.13 42.33 -30.45
CA GLN A 30 -37.01 42.51 -29.00
C GLN A 30 -37.13 41.18 -28.23
N ARG A 31 -36.64 41.14 -26.98
CA ARG A 31 -36.83 40.01 -26.06
C ARG A 31 -38.32 39.68 -25.88
N ARG A 32 -38.69 38.41 -26.04
CA ARG A 32 -39.96 37.85 -25.55
C ARG A 32 -39.77 37.32 -24.11
N PRO A 33 -40.81 37.30 -23.27
CA PRO A 33 -40.76 36.57 -22.00
C PRO A 33 -40.73 35.05 -22.24
N ALA A 34 -40.11 34.31 -21.32
CA ALA A 34 -40.05 32.86 -21.32
C ALA A 34 -41.46 32.24 -21.30
N THR A 35 -41.64 31.14 -22.03
CA THR A 35 -42.93 30.43 -22.06
C THR A 35 -43.06 29.44 -20.91
N THR A 36 -44.29 29.22 -20.42
CA THR A 36 -44.59 28.46 -19.19
C THR A 36 -43.96 27.06 -19.14
N GLN A 37 -43.70 26.44 -20.28
CA GLN A 37 -43.05 25.12 -20.39
C GLN A 37 -41.58 25.12 -19.91
N GLU A 38 -40.85 26.23 -20.03
CA GLU A 38 -39.45 26.33 -19.54
C GLU A 38 -39.40 26.34 -18.01
N ILE A 39 -40.43 26.90 -17.36
CA ILE A 39 -40.59 26.91 -15.90
C ILE A 39 -40.97 25.51 -15.38
N GLU A 40 -41.63 24.68 -16.19
CA GLU A 40 -41.96 23.30 -15.83
C GLU A 40 -40.76 22.36 -15.96
N THR A 41 -39.91 22.50 -16.98
CA THR A 41 -38.65 21.73 -17.07
C THR A 41 -37.63 22.14 -16.00
N GLU A 42 -37.54 23.42 -15.65
CA GLU A 42 -36.69 23.86 -14.53
C GLU A 42 -37.21 23.32 -13.19
N LYS A 43 -38.54 23.30 -12.96
CA LYS A 43 -39.15 22.66 -11.77
C LYS A 43 -39.01 21.14 -11.75
N GLN A 44 -39.05 20.45 -12.90
CA GLN A 44 -38.74 19.02 -12.96
C GLN A 44 -37.26 18.75 -12.65
N THR A 45 -36.34 19.59 -13.14
CA THR A 45 -34.91 19.47 -12.84
C THR A 45 -34.63 19.70 -11.35
N LEU A 46 -35.26 20.72 -10.74
CA LEU A 46 -35.17 21.00 -9.31
C LEU A 46 -35.85 19.95 -8.42
N SER A 47 -36.93 19.30 -8.86
CA SER A 47 -37.54 18.19 -8.11
C SER A 47 -36.73 16.90 -8.22
N ILE A 48 -36.10 16.63 -9.37
CA ILE A 48 -35.11 15.53 -9.54
C ILE A 48 -33.88 15.76 -8.66
N LEU A 49 -33.41 17.01 -8.53
CA LEU A 49 -32.35 17.38 -7.58
C LEU A 49 -32.80 17.15 -6.12
N ARG A 50 -33.99 17.60 -5.73
CA ARG A 50 -34.54 17.35 -4.38
C ARG A 50 -34.76 15.87 -4.05
N LEU A 51 -35.01 15.03 -5.05
CA LEU A 51 -35.12 13.57 -4.89
C LEU A 51 -33.77 12.85 -4.89
N LYS A 52 -32.65 13.51 -5.24
CA LYS A 52 -31.30 12.92 -5.20
C LYS A 52 -30.45 13.34 -3.99
N LEU A 53 -30.79 14.43 -3.30
CA LEU A 53 -30.07 14.85 -2.09
C LEU A 53 -30.04 13.84 -0.91
N PRO A 54 -31.02 12.93 -0.68
CA PRO A 54 -30.93 11.96 0.41
C PRO A 54 -30.11 10.70 0.06
N VAL A 55 -29.62 10.53 -1.17
CA VAL A 55 -28.91 9.31 -1.62
C VAL A 55 -27.40 9.36 -1.32
N LEU A 56 -27.00 10.18 -0.33
CA LEU A 56 -25.60 10.34 0.08
C LEU A 56 -25.17 9.36 1.19
N PHE A 57 -26.13 8.81 1.95
CA PHE A 57 -25.95 7.70 2.88
C PHE A 57 -27.27 6.92 3.00
N ASP A 58 -27.36 5.78 2.33
CA ASP A 58 -28.43 4.79 2.52
C ASP A 58 -27.84 3.67 3.41
N PRO A 59 -28.38 3.39 4.63
CA PRO A 59 -27.68 2.60 5.66
C PRO A 59 -27.80 1.07 5.43
N VAL A 60 -27.58 0.62 4.18
CA VAL A 60 -27.79 -0.78 3.76
C VAL A 60 -26.65 -1.33 2.89
N ILE A 61 -25.54 -0.59 2.74
CA ILE A 61 -24.23 -1.21 2.50
C ILE A 61 -23.57 -1.32 3.88
N PRO A 62 -23.47 -2.52 4.49
CA PRO A 62 -22.64 -2.65 5.68
C PRO A 62 -21.21 -2.28 5.30
N VAL A 63 -20.50 -1.57 6.18
CA VAL A 63 -19.04 -1.41 6.05
C VAL A 63 -18.44 -2.81 6.22
N VAL A 64 -18.28 -3.52 5.11
CA VAL A 64 -17.50 -4.74 5.04
C VAL A 64 -16.08 -4.31 5.32
N THR A 65 -15.69 -4.43 6.58
CA THR A 65 -14.35 -4.17 7.11
C THR A 65 -13.33 -4.58 6.06
N VAL A 66 -12.62 -3.60 5.50
CA VAL A 66 -11.47 -3.83 4.62
C VAL A 66 -10.61 -4.87 5.32
N GLY A 67 -10.37 -6.01 4.67
CA GLY A 67 -9.81 -7.19 5.32
C GLY A 67 -8.56 -6.80 6.08
N GLU A 68 -8.52 -7.05 7.40
CA GLU A 68 -7.45 -6.51 8.25
C GLU A 68 -6.10 -6.86 7.62
N THR A 69 -5.24 -5.86 7.36
CA THR A 69 -3.87 -6.06 6.83
C THR A 69 -3.02 -7.01 7.69
N LYS A 70 -3.51 -7.26 8.91
CA LYS A 70 -3.14 -8.24 9.93
C LYS A 70 -3.34 -9.71 9.52
N GLU A 71 -4.31 -10.07 8.67
CA GLU A 71 -4.59 -11.47 8.29
C GLU A 71 -3.53 -12.09 7.37
N LEU A 72 -2.72 -11.26 6.69
CA LEU A 72 -1.54 -11.71 5.93
C LEU A 72 -0.47 -12.39 6.81
N ARG A 73 -0.57 -12.35 8.13
CA ARG A 73 0.34 -13.04 9.08
C ARG A 73 0.36 -14.57 8.96
N GLY A 74 -0.58 -15.17 8.24
CA GLY A 74 -0.52 -16.60 7.85
C GLY A 74 0.40 -16.88 6.65
N LEU A 75 0.78 -15.85 5.88
CA LEU A 75 1.60 -15.91 4.67
C LEU A 75 2.99 -15.30 4.89
N ASN A 76 3.60 -15.59 6.05
CA ASN A 76 4.97 -15.18 6.40
C ASN A 76 6.04 -15.95 5.59
N LEU A 77 6.01 -15.79 4.26
CA LEU A 77 7.13 -16.12 3.39
C LEU A 77 8.34 -15.28 3.83
N ILE A 78 9.50 -15.92 4.04
CA ILE A 78 10.70 -15.29 4.61
C ILE A 78 11.35 -14.37 3.56
N ALA A 79 10.79 -13.16 3.45
CA ALA A 79 11.25 -12.14 2.53
C ALA A 79 12.66 -11.64 2.89
N ALA A 80 13.35 -11.04 1.90
CA ALA A 80 14.70 -10.49 2.07
C ALA A 80 14.84 -9.44 3.20
N HIS A 81 13.72 -8.91 3.72
CA HIS A 81 13.68 -7.88 4.76
C HIS A 81 12.87 -8.27 6.02
N SER A 82 12.30 -9.48 6.12
CA SER A 82 11.40 -9.88 7.23
C SER A 82 12.03 -9.76 8.63
N HIS A 83 13.33 -10.03 8.74
CA HIS A 83 14.15 -9.85 9.94
C HIS A 83 14.15 -8.43 10.53
N ILE A 84 13.78 -7.41 9.77
CA ILE A 84 13.83 -6.01 10.20
C ILE A 84 12.55 -5.70 10.97
N ARG A 85 12.70 -5.42 12.27
CA ARG A 85 11.61 -5.12 13.22
C ARG A 85 11.59 -3.66 13.67
N GLY A 86 12.44 -2.81 13.11
CA GLY A 86 12.59 -1.40 13.46
C GLY A 86 13.96 -0.85 13.05
N LEU A 87 14.24 0.40 13.43
CA LEU A 87 15.48 1.10 13.04
C LEU A 87 16.68 0.77 13.95
N GLY A 88 16.43 0.12 15.10
CA GLY A 88 17.45 -0.32 16.06
C GLY A 88 18.17 0.81 16.80
N VAL A 89 17.55 1.99 16.84
CA VAL A 89 18.07 3.17 17.54
C VAL A 89 17.51 3.27 18.95
N ASP A 90 18.24 3.95 19.81
CA ASP A 90 17.82 4.30 21.16
C ASP A 90 16.84 5.50 21.13
N ALA A 91 15.76 5.45 21.91
CA ALA A 91 14.65 6.39 21.77
C ALA A 91 14.98 7.81 22.26
N ASP A 92 15.64 7.92 23.41
CA ASP A 92 15.92 9.22 24.05
C ASP A 92 17.15 9.92 23.44
N SER A 93 18.16 9.14 23.05
CA SER A 93 19.44 9.65 22.55
C SER A 93 19.57 9.67 21.02
N LEU A 94 18.67 8.98 20.31
CA LEU A 94 18.72 8.72 18.87
C LEU A 94 20.04 8.04 18.41
N GLU A 95 20.75 7.39 19.32
CA GLU A 95 22.01 6.69 19.03
C GLU A 95 21.72 5.29 18.44
N PRO A 96 22.32 4.92 17.29
CA PRO A 96 22.14 3.60 16.69
C PRO A 96 22.93 2.54 17.47
N ARG A 97 22.26 1.49 17.93
CA ARG A 97 22.94 0.32 18.52
C ARG A 97 23.55 -0.52 17.40
N ALA A 98 24.79 -0.99 17.57
CA ALA A 98 25.59 -1.63 16.51
C ALA A 98 24.82 -2.73 15.74
N ALA A 99 24.16 -3.63 16.48
CA ALA A 99 23.15 -4.55 15.97
C ALA A 99 21.89 -4.47 16.85
N SER A 100 20.72 -4.17 16.26
CA SER A 100 19.43 -4.10 16.97
C SER A 100 18.24 -4.10 16.00
N GLN A 101 17.13 -4.74 16.40
CA GLN A 101 15.88 -4.83 15.60
C GLN A 101 16.08 -5.33 14.15
N GLY A 102 17.09 -6.18 13.93
CA GLY A 102 17.43 -6.73 12.60
C GLY A 102 18.34 -5.86 11.74
N LEU A 103 18.59 -4.58 12.11
CA LEU A 103 19.58 -3.75 11.44
C LEU A 103 20.94 -3.84 12.13
N VAL A 104 21.98 -3.98 11.29
CA VAL A 104 23.40 -4.00 11.67
C VAL A 104 24.11 -2.87 10.95
N GLY A 105 25.04 -2.20 11.64
CA GLY A 105 25.90 -1.20 11.01
C GLY A 105 25.15 0.04 10.54
N GLN A 106 25.63 0.68 9.46
CA GLN A 106 25.07 1.90 8.83
C GLN A 106 24.69 3.02 9.82
N GLU A 107 25.44 3.17 10.92
CA GLU A 107 25.13 4.05 12.05
C GLU A 107 24.69 5.46 11.64
N LYS A 108 25.48 6.12 10.77
CA LYS A 108 25.19 7.49 10.33
C LYS A 108 23.88 7.61 9.55
N ALA A 109 23.55 6.59 8.73
CA ALA A 109 22.31 6.57 7.97
C ALA A 109 21.10 6.23 8.85
N ARG A 110 21.25 5.33 9.83
CA ARG A 110 20.22 5.02 10.84
C ARG A 110 19.97 6.19 11.79
N LYS A 111 21.01 6.91 12.24
CA LYS A 111 20.85 8.14 13.06
C LYS A 111 20.16 9.27 12.27
N ALA A 112 20.51 9.46 10.99
CA ALA A 112 19.81 10.41 10.13
C ALA A 112 18.33 10.01 9.91
N ALA A 113 18.06 8.73 9.64
CA ALA A 113 16.70 8.19 9.53
C ALA A 113 15.88 8.34 10.83
N ALA A 114 16.52 8.22 12.00
CA ALA A 114 15.86 8.41 13.30
C ALA A 114 15.49 9.88 13.56
N VAL A 115 16.37 10.82 13.22
CA VAL A 115 16.06 12.25 13.29
C VAL A 115 14.88 12.59 12.35
N ILE A 116 14.81 11.98 11.16
CA ILE A 116 13.65 12.12 10.28
C ILE A 116 12.39 11.50 10.89
N LEU A 117 12.49 10.29 11.45
CA LEU A 117 11.38 9.60 12.12
C LEU A 117 10.74 10.44 13.23
N GLU A 118 11.54 11.09 14.08
CA GLU A 118 11.00 11.99 15.12
C GLU A 118 10.43 13.28 14.54
N MET A 119 11.01 13.85 13.48
CA MET A 119 10.43 15.01 12.80
C MET A 119 9.07 14.70 12.14
N ILE A 120 8.84 13.45 11.71
CA ILE A 120 7.52 12.94 11.27
C ILE A 120 6.55 12.89 12.45
N LYS A 121 6.91 12.19 13.54
CA LYS A 121 6.04 12.04 14.74
C LYS A 121 5.64 13.37 15.36
N VAL A 122 6.52 14.36 15.33
CA VAL A 122 6.28 15.71 15.88
C VAL A 122 5.48 16.60 14.89
N GLY A 123 5.13 16.10 13.69
CA GLY A 123 4.28 16.80 12.72
C GLY A 123 4.90 18.06 12.11
N LYS A 124 6.21 18.27 12.27
CA LYS A 124 6.92 19.48 11.80
C LYS A 124 7.37 19.40 10.35
N ILE A 125 7.12 18.28 9.67
CA ILE A 125 7.46 18.07 8.27
C ILE A 125 6.26 17.45 7.55
N ALA A 126 5.54 18.30 6.81
CA ALA A 126 4.84 17.91 5.60
C ALA A 126 5.73 18.22 4.39
N GLY A 127 5.43 17.63 3.23
CA GLY A 127 5.97 18.09 1.94
C GLY A 127 7.47 17.98 1.69
N ARG A 128 8.22 17.20 2.49
CA ARG A 128 9.65 16.94 2.23
C ARG A 128 9.90 15.52 1.77
N ALA A 129 10.81 15.40 0.80
CA ALA A 129 11.29 14.12 0.30
C ALA A 129 12.70 13.81 0.83
N VAL A 130 13.01 12.53 0.94
CA VAL A 130 14.26 12.00 1.49
C VAL A 130 14.89 11.10 0.44
N LEU A 131 16.15 11.32 0.09
CA LEU A 131 16.88 10.49 -0.87
C LEU A 131 17.92 9.64 -0.14
N ILE A 132 17.68 8.33 -0.06
CA ILE A 132 18.70 7.38 0.39
C ILE A 132 19.56 7.02 -0.82
N ALA A 133 20.81 7.48 -0.81
CA ALA A 133 21.80 7.26 -1.86
C ALA A 133 22.88 6.25 -1.43
N GLY A 134 23.44 5.52 -2.40
CA GLY A 134 24.63 4.70 -2.19
C GLY A 134 24.68 3.45 -3.08
N PRO A 135 25.77 2.67 -3.03
CA PRO A 135 25.96 1.46 -3.84
C PRO A 135 24.83 0.41 -3.73
N PRO A 136 24.77 -0.58 -4.64
CA PRO A 136 23.92 -1.77 -4.45
C PRO A 136 24.21 -2.47 -3.12
N SER A 137 23.20 -3.13 -2.55
CA SER A 137 23.32 -3.96 -1.32
C SER A 137 23.73 -3.23 -0.02
N THR A 138 23.71 -1.89 0.05
CA THR A 138 24.06 -1.09 1.25
C THR A 138 22.89 -0.83 2.22
N GLY A 139 21.83 -1.63 2.16
CA GLY A 139 20.71 -1.54 3.10
C GLY A 139 19.74 -0.36 2.90
N LYS A 140 19.70 0.30 1.73
CA LYS A 140 18.77 1.43 1.48
C LYS A 140 17.30 1.10 1.76
N THR A 141 16.78 0.07 1.08
CA THR A 141 15.43 -0.48 1.25
C THR A 141 15.20 -0.99 2.69
N ALA A 142 16.25 -1.55 3.31
CA ALA A 142 16.22 -2.02 4.70
C ALA A 142 16.06 -0.87 5.72
N ILE A 143 16.70 0.28 5.50
CA ILE A 143 16.53 1.48 6.34
C ILE A 143 15.12 2.06 6.18
N ALA A 144 14.61 2.15 4.95
CA ALA A 144 13.24 2.61 4.70
C ALA A 144 12.20 1.70 5.37
N MET A 145 12.36 0.38 5.30
CA MET A 145 11.47 -0.55 5.99
C MET A 145 11.66 -0.52 7.52
N GLY A 146 12.88 -0.29 8.00
CA GLY A 146 13.15 -0.04 9.42
C GLY A 146 12.46 1.22 9.96
N MET A 147 12.38 2.29 9.15
CA MET A 147 11.57 3.49 9.47
C MET A 147 10.09 3.16 9.51
N SER A 148 9.55 2.44 8.51
CA SER A 148 8.15 1.98 8.48
C SER A 148 7.77 1.20 9.75
N GLN A 149 8.53 0.16 10.10
CA GLN A 149 8.27 -0.63 11.32
C GLN A 149 8.39 0.21 12.61
N SER A 150 9.13 1.33 12.58
CA SER A 150 9.29 2.25 13.73
C SER A 150 8.25 3.37 13.79
N LEU A 151 7.41 3.55 12.76
CA LEU A 151 6.22 4.40 12.78
C LEU A 151 5.02 3.70 13.42
N GLY A 152 5.01 2.37 13.40
CA GLY A 152 3.95 1.52 13.96
C GLY A 152 2.99 0.96 12.90
N PRO A 153 2.17 -0.04 13.26
CA PRO A 153 1.32 -0.77 12.31
C PRO A 153 0.17 0.07 11.73
N ASP A 154 -0.21 1.16 12.41
CA ASP A 154 -1.36 1.99 12.03
C ASP A 154 -0.99 3.13 11.06
N VAL A 155 0.28 3.22 10.64
CA VAL A 155 0.78 4.24 9.71
C VAL A 155 0.99 3.61 8.33
N PRO A 156 0.30 4.06 7.27
CA PRO A 156 0.38 3.41 5.97
C PRO A 156 1.78 3.55 5.35
N PHE A 157 2.29 2.46 4.79
CA PHE A 157 3.56 2.39 4.08
C PHE A 157 3.34 1.79 2.70
N THR A 158 3.46 2.61 1.66
CA THR A 158 3.41 2.14 0.26
C THR A 158 4.84 1.95 -0.24
N SER A 159 5.21 0.73 -0.59
CA SER A 159 6.42 0.46 -1.36
C SER A 159 6.06 0.41 -2.85
N LEU A 160 6.83 1.13 -3.67
CA LEU A 160 6.64 1.25 -5.11
C LEU A 160 8.00 1.13 -5.80
N ALA A 161 8.15 0.26 -6.80
CA ALA A 161 9.30 0.30 -7.69
C ALA A 161 9.05 1.31 -8.81
N SER A 162 10.05 2.12 -9.16
CA SER A 162 9.89 3.16 -10.19
C SER A 162 9.49 2.64 -11.57
N SER A 163 9.65 1.34 -11.83
CA SER A 163 9.16 0.65 -13.03
C SER A 163 7.63 0.46 -13.06
N GLU A 164 6.97 0.35 -11.91
CA GLU A 164 5.54 0.00 -11.79
C GLU A 164 4.60 1.14 -12.24
N ILE A 165 5.11 2.38 -12.26
CA ILE A 165 4.41 3.58 -12.76
C ILE A 165 4.20 3.52 -14.29
N PHE A 166 4.99 2.73 -15.02
CA PHE A 166 4.93 2.62 -16.48
C PHE A 166 3.95 1.53 -16.94
N SER A 167 2.66 1.73 -16.66
CA SER A 167 1.57 0.86 -17.14
C SER A 167 1.03 1.28 -18.52
N LEU A 168 0.27 0.38 -19.16
CA LEU A 168 -0.59 0.65 -20.32
C LEU A 168 -2.07 0.85 -19.94
N GLU A 169 -2.46 0.47 -18.72
CA GLU A 169 -3.86 0.50 -18.25
C GLU A 169 -4.27 1.84 -17.64
N MET A 170 -3.29 2.61 -17.17
CA MET A 170 -3.46 3.94 -16.56
C MET A 170 -2.24 4.82 -16.86
N SER A 171 -2.42 6.13 -16.86
CA SER A 171 -1.34 7.09 -17.03
C SER A 171 -0.36 7.11 -15.85
N LYS A 172 0.91 7.45 -16.12
CA LYS A 172 1.97 7.60 -15.10
C LYS A 172 1.55 8.53 -13.96
N THR A 173 0.86 9.62 -14.31
CA THR A 173 0.33 10.62 -13.38
C THR A 173 -0.74 10.04 -12.48
N GLU A 174 -1.62 9.19 -13.01
CA GLU A 174 -2.63 8.49 -12.22
C GLU A 174 -1.98 7.44 -11.29
N ALA A 175 -1.05 6.63 -11.79
CA ALA A 175 -0.31 5.65 -10.99
C ALA A 175 0.42 6.31 -9.79
N LEU A 176 1.06 7.46 -10.03
CA LEU A 176 1.63 8.30 -8.96
C LEU A 176 0.55 8.85 -8.01
N THR A 177 -0.56 9.39 -8.53
CA THR A 177 -1.66 9.91 -7.69
C THR A 177 -2.23 8.83 -6.76
N GLN A 178 -2.39 7.61 -7.28
CA GLN A 178 -2.82 6.45 -6.48
C GLN A 178 -1.77 6.07 -5.43
N ALA A 179 -0.47 6.06 -5.76
CA ALA A 179 0.59 5.76 -4.78
C ALA A 179 0.67 6.81 -3.65
N PHE A 180 0.47 8.09 -3.96
CA PHE A 180 0.35 9.15 -2.95
C PHE A 180 -0.89 8.92 -2.06
N ARG A 181 -2.08 8.67 -2.64
CA ARG A 181 -3.32 8.48 -1.86
C ARG A 181 -3.42 7.14 -1.12
N LYS A 182 -2.67 6.11 -1.53
CA LYS A 182 -2.42 4.87 -0.74
C LYS A 182 -1.55 5.15 0.49
N SER A 183 -0.70 6.18 0.44
CA SER A 183 0.22 6.55 1.52
C SER A 183 -0.36 7.57 2.51
N ILE A 184 -1.65 7.92 2.40
CA ILE A 184 -2.35 8.82 3.33
C ILE A 184 -3.50 8.04 3.98
N GLY A 185 -3.44 7.86 5.29
CA GLY A 185 -4.46 7.16 6.07
C GLY A 185 -5.48 8.13 6.65
N VAL A 186 -6.74 7.69 6.72
CA VAL A 186 -7.81 8.30 7.49
C VAL A 186 -8.20 7.30 8.57
N ARG A 187 -7.93 7.67 9.82
CA ARG A 187 -8.30 6.90 11.01
C ARG A 187 -9.65 7.38 11.51
N ILE A 188 -10.69 6.59 11.27
CA ILE A 188 -12.05 6.83 11.74
C ILE A 188 -12.22 6.10 13.08
N LYS A 189 -12.85 6.77 14.04
CA LYS A 189 -13.26 6.15 15.32
C LYS A 189 -14.76 5.95 15.31
N GLU A 190 -15.20 4.70 15.49
CA GLU A 190 -16.61 4.35 15.55
C GLU A 190 -16.95 3.68 16.89
N GLU A 191 -17.91 4.24 17.62
CA GLU A 191 -18.49 3.60 18.81
C GLU A 191 -19.54 2.57 18.39
N SER A 192 -19.24 1.28 18.57
CA SER A 192 -20.23 0.20 18.38
C SER A 192 -20.68 -0.37 19.73
N GLU A 193 -21.99 -0.63 19.86
CA GLU A 193 -22.55 -1.41 20.95
C GLU A 193 -22.52 -2.90 20.58
N MET A 194 -21.51 -3.60 21.08
CA MET A 194 -21.30 -5.04 20.88
C MET A 194 -21.96 -5.83 22.01
N MET A 195 -22.61 -6.95 21.68
CA MET A 195 -23.20 -7.86 22.65
C MET A 195 -22.50 -9.21 22.58
N GLU A 196 -21.83 -9.62 23.67
CA GLU A 196 -21.00 -10.83 23.73
C GLU A 196 -21.53 -11.80 24.80
N GLY A 197 -21.73 -13.07 24.46
CA GLY A 197 -22.22 -14.08 25.41
C GLY A 197 -22.34 -15.49 24.86
N GLU A 198 -22.59 -16.46 25.75
CA GLU A 198 -22.99 -17.83 25.43
C GLU A 198 -24.51 -17.89 25.18
N VAL A 199 -24.90 -18.47 24.05
CA VAL A 199 -26.31 -18.73 23.73
C VAL A 199 -26.83 -19.90 24.57
N VAL A 200 -27.85 -19.65 25.38
CA VAL A 200 -28.52 -20.67 26.21
C VAL A 200 -29.58 -21.41 25.38
N GLU A 201 -30.43 -20.65 24.69
CA GLU A 201 -31.57 -21.16 23.91
C GLU A 201 -31.89 -20.20 22.76
N ILE A 202 -32.41 -20.75 21.64
CA ILE A 202 -32.95 -20.00 20.51
C ILE A 202 -34.33 -20.56 20.18
N GLN A 203 -35.37 -19.74 20.37
CA GLN A 203 -36.74 -20.04 19.98
C GLN A 203 -37.07 -19.27 18.69
N ILE A 204 -37.70 -19.91 17.70
CA ILE A 204 -38.04 -19.29 16.40
C ILE A 204 -39.46 -19.69 16.01
N ASP A 205 -40.40 -18.78 16.20
CA ASP A 205 -41.80 -18.95 15.84
C ASP A 205 -42.00 -18.73 14.32
N ARG A 206 -42.13 -19.83 13.59
CA ARG A 206 -42.47 -19.84 12.16
C ARG A 206 -43.95 -20.17 11.98
N SER A 207 -44.75 -19.15 11.69
CA SER A 207 -46.14 -19.36 11.26
C SER A 207 -46.17 -20.13 9.93
N VAL A 208 -46.91 -21.24 9.91
CA VAL A 208 -47.02 -22.17 8.77
C VAL A 208 -47.62 -21.49 7.52
N THR A 209 -48.38 -20.41 7.70
CA THR A 209 -49.04 -19.64 6.62
C THR A 209 -48.23 -18.44 6.11
N GLY A 210 -46.92 -18.36 6.41
CA GLY A 210 -46.03 -17.35 5.81
C GLY A 210 -46.00 -16.00 6.52
N GLY A 211 -46.42 -15.95 7.79
CA GLY A 211 -46.30 -14.74 8.62
C GLY A 211 -44.85 -14.33 8.89
N ALA A 212 -44.65 -13.09 9.37
CA ALA A 212 -43.33 -12.60 9.75
C ALA A 212 -42.72 -13.47 10.88
N LYS A 213 -41.46 -13.89 10.68
CA LYS A 213 -40.71 -14.67 11.67
C LYS A 213 -40.49 -13.82 12.93
N GLN A 214 -40.86 -14.36 14.08
CA GLN A 214 -40.49 -13.87 15.40
C GLN A 214 -39.73 -14.97 16.15
N GLY A 215 -39.09 -14.63 17.26
CA GLY A 215 -38.30 -15.57 18.03
C GLY A 215 -37.67 -14.92 19.25
N LYS A 216 -37.04 -15.72 20.10
CA LYS A 216 -36.39 -15.28 21.34
C LYS A 216 -35.01 -15.87 21.44
N LEU A 217 -34.04 -15.05 21.85
CA LEU A 217 -32.66 -15.43 22.10
C LEU A 217 -32.40 -15.30 23.61
N THR A 218 -32.11 -16.41 24.27
CA THR A 218 -31.58 -16.39 25.65
C THR A 218 -30.06 -16.47 25.58
N ILE A 219 -29.38 -15.47 26.12
CA ILE A 219 -27.93 -15.31 26.06
C ILE A 219 -27.40 -14.87 27.43
N LYS A 220 -26.23 -15.38 27.82
CA LYS A 220 -25.61 -15.11 29.13
C LYS A 220 -24.12 -14.84 29.08
N THR A 221 -23.65 -14.03 30.02
CA THR A 221 -22.26 -13.97 30.47
C THR A 221 -22.11 -14.85 31.73
N THR A 222 -21.00 -14.74 32.46
CA THR A 222 -20.88 -15.32 33.81
C THR A 222 -21.65 -14.52 34.87
N ASP A 223 -21.82 -13.22 34.66
CA ASP A 223 -22.47 -12.29 35.61
C ASP A 223 -23.97 -12.04 35.33
N MET A 224 -24.42 -12.19 34.08
CA MET A 224 -25.79 -11.82 33.65
C MET A 224 -26.40 -12.82 32.68
N GLU A 225 -27.72 -13.03 32.76
CA GLU A 225 -28.52 -13.76 31.76
C GLU A 225 -29.68 -12.88 31.29
N ALA A 226 -29.92 -12.84 29.97
CA ALA A 226 -30.91 -11.98 29.36
C ALA A 226 -31.64 -12.66 28.18
N VAL A 227 -32.92 -12.30 28.01
CA VAL A 227 -33.76 -12.76 26.89
C VAL A 227 -34.06 -11.57 25.98
N TYR A 228 -33.79 -11.72 24.68
CA TYR A 228 -34.04 -10.72 23.66
C TYR A 228 -35.00 -11.23 22.59
N ASP A 229 -36.05 -10.46 22.29
CA ASP A 229 -36.96 -10.74 21.18
C ASP A 229 -36.28 -10.42 19.84
N MET A 230 -36.25 -11.39 18.91
CA MET A 230 -35.59 -11.27 17.62
C MET A 230 -36.57 -10.90 16.50
N GLY A 231 -36.24 -9.86 15.74
CA GLY A 231 -36.89 -9.56 14.47
C GLY A 231 -36.43 -10.49 13.33
N SER A 232 -37.21 -10.56 12.24
CA SER A 232 -36.97 -11.43 11.09
C SER A 232 -35.55 -11.35 10.50
N LYS A 233 -34.98 -10.15 10.37
CA LYS A 233 -33.58 -9.95 9.91
C LYS A 233 -32.56 -10.68 10.80
N MET A 234 -32.72 -10.61 12.12
CA MET A 234 -31.82 -11.25 13.09
C MET A 234 -31.97 -12.77 13.04
N ILE A 235 -33.21 -13.28 12.90
CA ILE A 235 -33.50 -14.72 12.74
C ILE A 235 -32.84 -15.28 11.47
N ASP A 236 -32.89 -14.54 10.37
CA ASP A 236 -32.28 -14.97 9.11
C ASP A 236 -30.73 -14.89 9.15
N ALA A 237 -30.16 -13.92 9.88
CA ALA A 237 -28.73 -13.89 10.18
C ALA A 237 -28.29 -15.05 11.09
N MET A 238 -29.02 -15.35 12.18
CA MET A 238 -28.79 -16.51 13.05
C MET A 238 -28.85 -17.83 12.27
N THR A 239 -29.81 -17.94 11.35
CA THR A 239 -29.97 -19.12 10.47
C THR A 239 -28.81 -19.24 9.48
N LYS A 240 -28.33 -18.12 8.92
CA LYS A 240 -27.19 -18.07 7.99
C LYS A 240 -25.89 -18.52 8.65
N GLU A 241 -25.57 -17.96 9.82
CA GLU A 241 -24.36 -18.29 10.60
C GLU A 241 -24.53 -19.60 11.43
N ARG A 242 -25.68 -20.28 11.28
CA ARG A 242 -26.04 -21.56 11.91
C ARG A 242 -25.75 -21.55 13.42
N VAL A 243 -26.21 -20.53 14.12
CA VAL A 243 -25.99 -20.37 15.57
C VAL A 243 -26.81 -21.42 16.34
N MET A 244 -26.19 -22.07 17.31
CA MET A 244 -26.76 -23.14 18.13
C MET A 244 -26.63 -22.83 19.62
N ALA A 245 -27.42 -23.52 20.46
CA ALA A 245 -27.23 -23.48 21.91
C ALA A 245 -25.81 -23.96 22.29
N GLY A 246 -25.17 -23.23 23.21
CA GLY A 246 -23.77 -23.39 23.60
C GLY A 246 -22.76 -22.66 22.71
N ASP A 247 -23.15 -22.06 21.59
CA ASP A 247 -22.24 -21.20 20.83
C ASP A 247 -21.98 -19.89 21.58
N ILE A 248 -20.76 -19.37 21.47
CA ILE A 248 -20.38 -18.05 21.97
C ILE A 248 -20.33 -17.10 20.78
N ILE A 249 -21.12 -16.03 20.85
CA ILE A 249 -21.33 -15.09 19.74
C ILE A 249 -21.05 -13.64 20.18
N SER A 250 -20.64 -12.84 19.20
CA SER A 250 -20.66 -11.37 19.25
C SER A 250 -21.73 -10.88 18.28
N ILE A 251 -22.65 -10.04 18.74
CA ILE A 251 -23.65 -9.36 17.90
C ILE A 251 -23.34 -7.87 17.92
N ASP A 252 -23.06 -7.29 16.75
CA ASP A 252 -23.05 -5.84 16.59
C ASP A 252 -24.49 -5.33 16.51
N LYS A 253 -24.91 -4.52 17.49
CA LYS A 253 -26.25 -3.98 17.61
C LYS A 253 -26.57 -2.92 16.53
N SER A 254 -25.55 -2.28 15.96
CA SER A 254 -25.69 -1.26 14.92
C SER A 254 -25.86 -1.88 13.54
N SER A 255 -24.98 -2.81 13.14
CA SER A 255 -25.06 -3.47 11.81
C SER A 255 -25.96 -4.71 11.78
N GLY A 256 -26.29 -5.29 12.93
CA GLY A 256 -26.98 -6.59 13.03
C GLY A 256 -26.09 -7.78 12.61
N LYS A 257 -24.77 -7.59 12.44
CA LYS A 257 -23.82 -8.65 12.12
C LYS A 257 -23.58 -9.54 13.33
N ILE A 258 -23.86 -10.83 13.19
CA ILE A 258 -23.52 -11.86 14.16
C ILE A 258 -22.18 -12.48 13.75
N THR A 259 -21.29 -12.66 14.71
CA THR A 259 -20.00 -13.34 14.53
C THR A 259 -19.89 -14.47 15.56
N LYS A 260 -19.73 -15.71 15.10
CA LYS A 260 -19.52 -16.87 15.98
C LYS A 260 -18.04 -16.92 16.39
N LEU A 261 -17.77 -16.71 17.67
CA LEU A 261 -16.40 -16.69 18.22
C LEU A 261 -15.88 -18.11 18.52
N GLY A 262 -16.77 -18.99 18.97
CA GLY A 262 -16.46 -20.37 19.33
C GLY A 262 -17.65 -21.06 19.98
N ARG A 263 -17.39 -22.14 20.75
CA ARG A 263 -18.39 -22.87 21.53
C ARG A 263 -17.98 -22.99 23.00
N SER A 264 -18.92 -22.98 23.93
CA SER A 264 -18.63 -23.09 25.36
C SER A 264 -18.06 -24.46 25.72
N TYR A 265 -17.08 -24.50 26.64
CA TYR A 265 -16.59 -25.76 27.19
C TYR A 265 -17.69 -26.59 27.87
N ALA A 266 -18.69 -25.93 28.48
CA ALA A 266 -19.79 -26.59 29.19
C ALA A 266 -20.70 -27.42 28.28
N ARG A 267 -20.94 -26.95 27.04
CA ARG A 267 -21.80 -27.62 26.04
C ARG A 267 -21.05 -28.52 25.06
N SER A 268 -19.75 -28.75 25.29
CA SER A 268 -18.86 -29.48 24.38
C SER A 268 -19.24 -30.96 24.12
N ARG A 269 -20.03 -31.58 25.01
CA ARG A 269 -20.41 -33.00 24.94
C ARG A 269 -21.80 -33.28 24.34
N ASP A 270 -22.63 -32.25 24.16
CA ASP A 270 -24.04 -32.42 23.80
C ASP A 270 -24.27 -32.71 22.29
N TYR A 271 -23.21 -32.69 21.47
CA TYR A 271 -23.28 -32.83 20.01
C TYR A 271 -22.20 -33.77 19.47
N ASP A 272 -22.66 -34.86 18.84
CA ASP A 272 -21.81 -35.90 18.22
C ASP A 272 -21.24 -35.46 16.85
N ALA A 273 -21.97 -34.60 16.13
CA ALA A 273 -21.61 -34.10 14.80
C ALA A 273 -20.83 -32.77 14.84
N MET A 274 -19.70 -32.74 15.56
CA MET A 274 -18.85 -31.56 15.65
C MET A 274 -17.91 -31.41 14.44
N GLY A 275 -17.82 -30.20 13.88
CA GLY A 275 -16.84 -29.86 12.85
C GLY A 275 -15.42 -29.76 13.43
N VAL A 276 -14.42 -30.20 12.66
CA VAL A 276 -13.02 -30.33 13.13
C VAL A 276 -12.43 -29.02 13.67
N ASP A 277 -12.83 -27.87 13.10
CA ASP A 277 -12.34 -26.54 13.47
C ASP A 277 -13.16 -25.83 14.59
N THR A 278 -13.96 -26.57 15.37
CA THR A 278 -14.78 -25.98 16.44
C THR A 278 -13.93 -25.50 17.63
N LYS A 279 -13.54 -24.22 17.61
CA LYS A 279 -12.82 -23.56 18.70
C LYS A 279 -13.66 -23.51 19.98
N PHE A 280 -13.16 -24.09 21.06
CA PHE A 280 -13.77 -23.97 22.39
C PHE A 280 -13.27 -22.72 23.11
N LEU A 281 -14.19 -22.00 23.76
CA LEU A 281 -13.94 -20.78 24.51
C LEU A 281 -14.63 -20.85 25.88
N GLN A 282 -14.14 -20.07 26.83
CA GLN A 282 -14.83 -19.84 28.10
C GLN A 282 -15.99 -18.86 27.90
N CYS A 283 -16.99 -18.96 28.76
CA CYS A 283 -18.14 -18.04 28.76
C CYS A 283 -17.63 -16.61 28.97
N PRO A 284 -18.07 -15.60 28.20
CA PRO A 284 -17.60 -14.22 28.39
C PRO A 284 -17.96 -13.68 29.77
N ASP A 285 -17.02 -12.96 30.40
CA ASP A 285 -17.21 -12.28 31.68
C ASP A 285 -17.71 -10.83 31.52
N GLY A 286 -18.35 -10.30 32.57
CA GLY A 286 -18.83 -8.93 32.66
C GLY A 286 -20.23 -8.70 32.11
N GLU A 287 -20.55 -7.42 31.88
CA GLU A 287 -21.84 -6.98 31.31
C GLU A 287 -22.03 -7.52 29.88
N LEU A 288 -23.27 -7.89 29.54
CA LEU A 288 -23.59 -8.53 28.26
C LEU A 288 -23.58 -7.55 27.07
N GLN A 289 -23.77 -6.25 27.31
CA GLN A 289 -23.64 -5.19 26.30
C GLN A 289 -22.40 -4.35 26.62
N LYS A 290 -21.46 -4.27 25.69
CA LYS A 290 -20.18 -3.56 25.86
C LYS A 290 -20.03 -2.51 24.75
N ARG A 291 -19.81 -1.26 25.13
CA ARG A 291 -19.40 -0.21 24.18
C ARG A 291 -17.94 -0.41 23.83
N LYS A 292 -17.66 -0.43 22.53
CA LYS A 292 -16.33 -0.67 21.98
C LYS A 292 -16.04 0.38 20.91
N GLU A 293 -15.09 1.26 21.21
CA GLU A 293 -14.44 2.05 20.17
C GLU A 293 -13.70 1.09 19.23
N VAL A 294 -14.11 1.06 17.97
CA VAL A 294 -13.39 0.38 16.89
C VAL A 294 -12.69 1.44 16.06
N ILE A 295 -11.37 1.30 15.94
CA ILE A 295 -10.53 2.22 15.18
C ILE A 295 -10.30 1.61 13.80
N HIS A 296 -10.81 2.26 12.76
CA HIS A 296 -10.67 1.85 11.38
C HIS A 296 -9.72 2.80 10.65
N THR A 297 -8.55 2.30 10.23
CA THR A 297 -7.62 3.05 9.37
C THR A 297 -7.86 2.62 7.92
N VAL A 298 -8.25 3.56 7.06
CA VAL A 298 -8.53 3.35 5.62
C VAL A 298 -7.76 4.38 4.82
N THR A 299 -7.17 4.02 3.67
CA THR A 299 -6.41 4.95 2.84
C THR A 299 -7.33 5.83 1.98
N LEU A 300 -6.88 7.04 1.61
CA LEU A 300 -7.64 7.90 0.69
C LEU A 300 -7.92 7.22 -0.66
N HIS A 301 -7.02 6.36 -1.14
CA HIS A 301 -7.22 5.61 -2.37
C HIS A 301 -8.34 4.55 -2.27
N GLU A 302 -8.50 3.88 -1.13
CA GLU A 302 -9.62 2.94 -0.93
C GLU A 302 -10.95 3.68 -0.92
N ILE A 303 -11.02 4.85 -0.29
CA ILE A 303 -12.19 5.72 -0.31
C ILE A 303 -12.49 6.20 -1.75
N ASP A 304 -11.47 6.59 -2.53
CA ASP A 304 -11.61 6.94 -3.95
C ASP A 304 -12.27 5.80 -4.76
N VAL A 305 -11.70 4.60 -4.70
CA VAL A 305 -12.16 3.45 -5.51
C VAL A 305 -13.57 3.01 -5.12
N ILE A 306 -13.88 2.97 -3.82
CA ILE A 306 -15.22 2.60 -3.31
C ILE A 306 -16.29 3.59 -3.79
N ASN A 307 -15.99 4.90 -3.79
CA ASN A 307 -16.93 5.92 -4.26
C ASN A 307 -16.99 6.05 -5.80
N SER A 308 -15.98 5.53 -6.53
CA SER A 308 -15.89 5.68 -7.98
C SER A 308 -16.65 4.63 -8.80
N ARG A 309 -16.99 3.46 -8.24
CA ARG A 309 -17.72 2.40 -8.94
C ARG A 309 -18.75 1.74 -8.00
N THR A 310 -19.93 1.37 -8.51
CA THR A 310 -21.00 0.69 -7.72
C THR A 310 -20.58 -0.65 -7.10
N GLN A 311 -19.48 -1.24 -7.56
CA GLN A 311 -18.82 -2.41 -6.94
C GLN A 311 -17.33 -2.15 -6.66
N GLY A 312 -16.96 -0.90 -6.33
CA GLY A 312 -15.57 -0.47 -6.13
C GLY A 312 -14.80 -1.30 -5.09
N PHE A 313 -15.48 -1.83 -4.07
CA PHE A 313 -14.86 -2.75 -3.11
C PHE A 313 -14.22 -3.98 -3.79
N LEU A 314 -14.81 -4.54 -4.84
CA LEU A 314 -14.24 -5.70 -5.55
C LEU A 314 -13.03 -5.30 -6.42
N ALA A 315 -13.01 -4.08 -6.96
CA ALA A 315 -11.91 -3.54 -7.75
C ALA A 315 -10.60 -3.43 -6.96
N LEU A 316 -10.68 -3.21 -5.64
CA LEU A 316 -9.51 -3.22 -4.75
C LEU A 316 -8.80 -4.58 -4.71
N PHE A 317 -9.52 -5.68 -4.92
CA PHE A 317 -8.97 -7.04 -4.92
C PHE A 317 -8.62 -7.56 -6.32
N SER A 318 -9.26 -7.05 -7.38
CA SER A 318 -8.95 -7.45 -8.76
C SER A 318 -7.84 -6.63 -9.42
N GLY A 319 -7.51 -5.44 -8.89
CA GLY A 319 -6.56 -4.49 -9.48
C GLY A 319 -7.15 -3.58 -10.56
N ASP A 320 -8.32 -3.92 -11.13
CA ASP A 320 -9.09 -3.08 -12.06
C ASP A 320 -9.76 -1.89 -11.34
N THR A 321 -8.92 -1.00 -10.84
CA THR A 321 -9.31 0.33 -10.33
C THR A 321 -9.53 1.30 -11.50
N GLY A 322 -8.66 1.24 -12.51
CA GLY A 322 -8.64 2.17 -13.66
C GLY A 322 -8.23 3.58 -13.24
N GLU A 323 -8.48 4.57 -14.10
CA GLU A 323 -8.25 5.98 -13.77
C GLU A 323 -9.45 6.57 -13.00
N ILE A 324 -9.18 7.25 -11.88
CA ILE A 324 -10.22 7.85 -11.03
C ILE A 324 -10.32 9.35 -11.32
N ARG A 325 -11.55 9.84 -11.54
CA ARG A 325 -11.80 11.26 -11.85
C ARG A 325 -11.44 12.17 -10.67
N SER A 326 -10.82 13.32 -10.96
CA SER A 326 -10.55 14.37 -9.97
C SER A 326 -11.82 14.83 -9.25
N GLU A 327 -12.94 14.95 -9.98
CA GLU A 327 -14.29 15.28 -9.48
C GLU A 327 -14.68 14.50 -8.21
N ILE A 328 -14.27 13.23 -8.11
CA ILE A 328 -14.57 12.31 -7.00
C ILE A 328 -13.55 12.53 -5.87
N ARG A 329 -12.27 12.67 -6.21
CA ARG A 329 -11.19 12.96 -5.25
C ARG A 329 -11.42 14.28 -4.53
N ASP A 330 -11.84 15.32 -5.24
CA ASP A 330 -12.10 16.65 -4.69
C ASP A 330 -13.28 16.60 -3.69
N GLN A 331 -14.36 15.88 -4.03
CA GLN A 331 -15.48 15.64 -3.10
C GLN A 331 -15.07 14.84 -1.85
N ILE A 332 -14.17 13.86 -2.00
CA ILE A 332 -13.62 13.08 -0.88
C ILE A 332 -12.71 13.95 -0.01
N ASN A 333 -11.86 14.78 -0.61
CA ASN A 333 -10.97 15.70 0.10
C ASN A 333 -11.79 16.65 0.99
N THR A 334 -12.88 17.22 0.47
CA THR A 334 -13.81 18.05 1.25
C THR A 334 -14.43 17.26 2.40
N LYS A 335 -14.99 16.07 2.16
CA LYS A 335 -15.59 15.24 3.22
C LYS A 335 -14.59 14.82 4.31
N VAL A 336 -13.34 14.52 3.93
CA VAL A 336 -12.29 14.16 4.90
C VAL A 336 -11.81 15.39 5.69
N ALA A 337 -11.84 16.59 5.11
CA ALA A 337 -11.65 17.83 5.84
C ALA A 337 -12.81 18.10 6.83
N GLU A 338 -14.07 17.94 6.40
CA GLU A 338 -15.25 18.02 7.25
C GLU A 338 -15.14 17.06 8.45
N TRP A 339 -14.82 15.77 8.22
CA TRP A 339 -14.67 14.79 9.30
C TRP A 339 -13.50 15.08 10.26
N LYS A 340 -12.46 15.77 9.78
CA LYS A 340 -11.33 16.25 10.60
C LYS A 340 -11.72 17.45 11.46
N GLU A 341 -12.51 18.39 10.92
CA GLU A 341 -13.05 19.53 11.66
C GLU A 341 -14.12 19.11 12.68
N GLU A 342 -14.95 18.12 12.36
CA GLU A 342 -15.89 17.49 13.29
C GLU A 342 -15.23 16.57 14.33
N GLY A 343 -13.93 16.27 14.20
CA GLY A 343 -13.19 15.37 15.09
C GLY A 343 -13.54 13.88 14.98
N LYS A 344 -14.33 13.49 13.97
CA LYS A 344 -14.72 12.09 13.69
C LYS A 344 -13.60 11.26 13.06
N ALA A 345 -12.67 11.92 12.37
CA ALA A 345 -11.53 11.29 11.72
C ALA A 345 -10.21 12.04 11.97
N GLU A 346 -9.13 11.27 12.08
CA GLU A 346 -7.75 11.74 12.20
C GLU A 346 -7.00 11.37 10.91
N ILE A 347 -6.35 12.35 10.26
CA ILE A 347 -5.51 12.06 9.08
C ILE A 347 -4.12 11.65 9.55
N VAL A 348 -3.69 10.44 9.17
CA VAL A 348 -2.38 9.86 9.47
C VAL A 348 -1.51 9.94 8.21
N PRO A 349 -0.56 10.88 8.11
CA PRO A 349 0.38 10.95 7.00
C PRO A 349 1.32 9.74 7.07
N GLY A 350 1.30 8.92 6.02
CA GLY A 350 2.15 7.75 5.89
C GLY A 350 3.46 8.03 5.17
N VAL A 351 4.07 6.95 4.68
CA VAL A 351 5.33 6.96 3.94
C VAL A 351 5.15 6.33 2.58
N LEU A 352 5.57 7.05 1.53
CA LEU A 352 5.69 6.54 0.17
C LEU A 352 7.17 6.21 -0.10
N PHE A 353 7.52 4.93 -0.17
CA PHE A 353 8.84 4.49 -0.56
C PHE A 353 8.92 4.21 -2.06
N ILE A 354 9.86 4.84 -2.76
CA ILE A 354 10.10 4.70 -4.20
C ILE A 354 11.51 4.13 -4.41
N ASP A 355 11.64 2.85 -4.78
CA ASP A 355 12.93 2.26 -5.15
C ASP A 355 13.29 2.54 -6.61
N GLU A 356 14.60 2.53 -6.90
CA GLU A 356 15.21 2.81 -8.20
C GLU A 356 14.74 4.12 -8.86
N VAL A 357 14.63 5.21 -8.09
CA VAL A 357 14.07 6.51 -8.51
C VAL A 357 14.66 7.08 -9.81
N HIS A 358 15.91 6.73 -10.14
CA HIS A 358 16.60 7.10 -11.39
C HIS A 358 15.92 6.52 -12.65
N MET A 359 14.94 5.62 -12.51
CA MET A 359 14.13 5.07 -13.59
C MET A 359 12.88 5.89 -13.90
N LEU A 360 12.56 6.93 -13.13
CA LEU A 360 11.50 7.89 -13.45
C LEU A 360 11.91 8.84 -14.59
N ASP A 361 10.94 9.56 -15.13
CA ASP A 361 11.14 10.63 -16.11
C ASP A 361 10.83 12.02 -15.53
N ILE A 362 11.18 13.07 -16.29
CA ILE A 362 10.99 14.47 -15.88
C ILE A 362 9.52 14.83 -15.59
N GLU A 363 8.55 14.17 -16.24
CA GLU A 363 7.12 14.40 -15.99
C GLU A 363 6.72 13.85 -14.60
N CYS A 364 7.21 12.66 -14.25
CA CYS A 364 7.05 12.09 -12.91
C CYS A 364 7.64 13.02 -11.83
N PHE A 365 8.86 13.55 -12.03
CA PHE A 365 9.47 14.49 -11.08
C PHE A 365 8.70 15.81 -10.98
N SER A 366 8.19 16.33 -12.10
CA SER A 366 7.35 17.54 -12.12
C SER A 366 6.05 17.34 -11.34
N TYR A 367 5.43 16.17 -11.44
CA TYR A 367 4.26 15.80 -10.62
C TYR A 367 4.63 15.70 -9.13
N ILE A 368 5.69 14.95 -8.78
CA ILE A 368 6.12 14.76 -7.38
C ILE A 368 6.50 16.11 -6.73
N ASN A 369 7.15 17.03 -7.47
CA ASN A 369 7.45 18.38 -7.00
C ASN A 369 6.19 19.14 -6.55
N ARG A 370 5.09 19.04 -7.31
CA ARG A 370 3.81 19.67 -6.96
C ARG A 370 3.07 18.91 -5.85
N ALA A 371 3.04 17.58 -5.91
CA ALA A 371 2.35 16.75 -4.90
C ALA A 371 3.03 16.81 -3.51
N LEU A 372 4.27 17.28 -3.43
CA LEU A 372 4.97 17.62 -2.19
C LEU A 372 4.63 19.02 -1.65
N GLU A 373 3.88 19.85 -2.38
CA GLU A 373 3.45 21.18 -1.90
C GLU A 373 2.06 21.14 -1.21
N ASP A 374 1.35 20.00 -1.27
CA ASP A 374 0.08 19.80 -0.58
C ASP A 374 0.27 19.52 0.93
N ASP A 375 -0.53 20.16 1.80
CA ASP A 375 -0.47 20.00 3.27
C ASP A 375 -0.66 18.55 3.76
N LEU A 376 -1.30 17.70 2.96
CA LEU A 376 -1.57 16.29 3.26
C LEU A 376 -0.54 15.34 2.64
N ALA A 377 0.55 15.85 2.06
CA ALA A 377 1.56 15.04 1.38
C ALA A 377 2.22 14.01 2.34
N PRO A 378 2.28 12.72 1.95
CA PRO A 378 3.00 11.70 2.70
C PRO A 378 4.51 11.95 2.61
N ILE A 379 5.29 11.37 3.54
CA ILE A 379 6.74 11.48 3.47
C ILE A 379 7.28 10.57 2.37
N VAL A 380 7.84 11.18 1.32
CA VAL A 380 8.38 10.46 0.16
C VAL A 380 9.83 10.08 0.41
N ILE A 381 10.11 8.80 0.56
CA ILE A 381 11.47 8.26 0.71
C ILE A 381 11.87 7.58 -0.61
N MET A 382 12.91 8.07 -1.26
CA MET A 382 13.41 7.54 -2.54
C MET A 382 14.74 6.82 -2.33
N ALA A 383 14.98 5.74 -3.07
CA ALA A 383 16.28 5.10 -3.13
C ALA A 383 16.93 5.28 -4.52
N SER A 384 18.20 5.70 -4.55
CA SER A 384 19.02 5.69 -5.77
C SER A 384 20.30 4.88 -5.58
N ASN A 385 20.58 4.02 -6.56
CA ASN A 385 21.78 3.20 -6.67
C ASN A 385 22.75 3.71 -7.77
N ARG A 386 22.43 4.85 -8.43
CA ARG A 386 23.29 5.50 -9.42
C ARG A 386 23.92 6.79 -8.87
N GLY A 387 25.17 7.05 -9.26
CA GLY A 387 25.89 8.28 -8.89
C GLY A 387 25.57 9.46 -9.81
N ASN A 388 25.70 9.26 -11.12
CA ASN A 388 25.36 10.22 -12.16
C ASN A 388 24.63 9.48 -13.30
N SER A 389 23.46 9.95 -13.72
CA SER A 389 22.63 9.29 -14.73
C SER A 389 21.96 10.31 -15.65
N LYS A 390 21.58 9.87 -16.86
CA LYS A 390 20.67 10.61 -17.74
C LYS A 390 19.26 10.59 -17.14
N ILE A 391 18.58 11.73 -17.08
CA ILE A 391 17.15 11.79 -16.68
C ILE A 391 16.31 11.37 -17.88
N ARG A 392 15.36 10.45 -17.68
CA ARG A 392 14.52 9.93 -18.78
C ARG A 392 13.58 11.04 -19.28
N GLY A 393 13.35 11.07 -20.60
CA GLY A 393 12.64 12.15 -21.28
C GLY A 393 13.48 13.40 -21.57
N THR A 394 14.78 13.41 -21.23
CA THR A 394 15.69 14.55 -21.44
C THR A 394 17.03 14.09 -22.00
N ASP A 395 17.89 15.01 -22.46
CA ASP A 395 19.26 14.69 -22.88
C ASP A 395 20.36 14.97 -21.84
N TYR A 396 20.04 15.67 -20.75
CA TYR A 396 21.04 16.02 -19.74
C TYR A 396 21.28 14.91 -18.71
N ARG A 397 22.45 14.97 -18.07
CA ARG A 397 22.86 14.07 -16.97
C ARG A 397 22.94 14.84 -15.66
N SER A 398 22.57 14.19 -14.56
CA SER A 398 22.53 14.81 -13.23
C SER A 398 22.95 13.83 -12.12
N PRO A 399 23.28 14.35 -10.91
CA PRO A 399 23.43 13.52 -9.72
C PRO A 399 22.18 12.64 -9.50
N HIS A 400 22.41 11.36 -9.21
CA HIS A 400 21.38 10.35 -8.93
C HIS A 400 20.32 10.11 -10.02
N GLY A 401 20.38 10.82 -11.17
CA GLY A 401 19.32 10.81 -12.19
C GLY A 401 18.09 11.65 -11.80
N LEU A 402 18.26 12.66 -10.94
CA LEU A 402 17.21 13.56 -10.47
C LEU A 402 17.38 14.98 -11.05
N PRO A 403 16.30 15.71 -11.37
CA PRO A 403 16.38 17.14 -11.72
C PRO A 403 17.03 17.99 -10.62
N LEU A 404 17.68 19.10 -10.97
CA LEU A 404 18.43 19.92 -10.01
C LEU A 404 17.51 20.68 -9.04
N ASP A 405 16.40 21.21 -9.55
CA ASP A 405 15.30 21.81 -8.80
C ASP A 405 14.66 20.83 -7.79
N PHE A 406 14.64 19.53 -8.14
CA PHE A 406 14.20 18.47 -7.26
C PHE A 406 15.28 18.14 -6.21
N LEU A 407 16.56 18.11 -6.59
CA LEU A 407 17.67 17.86 -5.69
C LEU A 407 17.80 18.93 -4.58
N ASP A 408 17.50 20.19 -4.87
CA ASP A 408 17.49 21.26 -3.87
C ASP A 408 16.38 21.10 -2.80
N ARG A 409 15.36 20.26 -3.07
CA ARG A 409 14.24 19.97 -2.15
C ARG A 409 14.44 18.69 -1.31
N VAL A 410 15.37 17.79 -1.66
CA VAL A 410 15.52 16.49 -0.99
C VAL A 410 16.60 16.47 0.10
N VAL A 411 16.33 15.77 1.19
CA VAL A 411 17.35 15.46 2.22
C VAL A 411 18.11 14.19 1.82
N ILE A 412 19.40 14.31 1.45
CA ILE A 412 20.20 13.17 1.00
C ILE A 412 20.87 12.43 2.18
N ILE A 413 20.48 11.17 2.41
CA ILE A 413 21.16 10.24 3.33
C ILE A 413 22.09 9.33 2.52
N GLN A 414 23.39 9.33 2.84
CA GLN A 414 24.36 8.45 2.18
C GLN A 414 24.62 7.17 2.97
N THR A 415 24.46 6.02 2.31
CA THR A 415 24.83 4.68 2.81
C THR A 415 26.21 4.27 2.30
N LYS A 416 26.93 3.45 3.06
CA LYS A 416 28.30 3.00 2.74
C LYS A 416 28.35 1.51 2.44
N PRO A 417 29.40 1.00 1.74
CA PRO A 417 29.72 -0.42 1.77
C PRO A 417 29.91 -0.92 3.20
N TYR A 418 29.48 -2.15 3.46
CA TYR A 418 29.67 -2.83 4.75
C TYR A 418 31.08 -3.40 4.90
N SER A 419 31.56 -3.45 6.13
CA SER A 419 32.79 -4.16 6.53
C SER A 419 32.60 -5.70 6.53
N PRO A 420 33.70 -6.49 6.52
CA PRO A 420 33.64 -7.94 6.67
C PRO A 420 32.83 -8.42 7.89
N GLU A 421 32.97 -7.73 9.03
CA GLU A 421 32.32 -8.08 10.30
C GLU A 421 30.82 -7.80 10.26
N GLU A 422 30.41 -6.65 9.71
CA GLU A 422 28.99 -6.35 9.45
C GLU A 422 28.37 -7.36 8.47
N ILE A 423 29.09 -7.74 7.41
CA ILE A 423 28.64 -8.76 6.43
C ILE A 423 28.41 -10.11 7.14
N GLN A 424 29.33 -10.55 8.00
CA GLN A 424 29.20 -11.79 8.76
C GLN A 424 27.99 -11.76 9.70
N GLN A 425 27.76 -10.65 10.40
CA GLN A 425 26.62 -10.48 11.30
C GLN A 425 25.28 -10.45 10.53
N ILE A 426 25.22 -9.76 9.38
CA ILE A 426 24.02 -9.72 8.52
C ILE A 426 23.68 -11.12 8.00
N LEU A 427 24.67 -11.88 7.51
CA LEU A 427 24.47 -13.25 7.06
C LEU A 427 24.07 -14.19 8.21
N GLY A 428 24.61 -13.98 9.42
CA GLY A 428 24.19 -14.70 10.63
C GLY A 428 22.72 -14.46 11.01
N ILE A 429 22.27 -13.20 10.97
CA ILE A 429 20.85 -12.85 11.22
C ILE A 429 19.95 -13.42 10.12
N ARG A 430 20.37 -13.40 8.84
CA ARG A 430 19.64 -14.05 7.75
C ARG A 430 19.52 -15.56 7.94
N ALA A 431 20.59 -16.23 8.36
CA ALA A 431 20.55 -17.66 8.67
C ALA A 431 19.60 -17.98 9.83
N GLN A 432 19.53 -17.12 10.86
CA GLN A 432 18.59 -17.28 11.98
C GLN A 432 17.12 -17.07 11.55
N GLU A 433 16.82 -16.04 10.75
CA GLU A 433 15.47 -15.79 10.21
C GLU A 433 15.04 -16.85 9.17
N GLU A 434 15.99 -17.53 8.50
CA GLU A 434 15.74 -18.67 7.60
C GLU A 434 15.81 -20.05 8.32
N GLU A 435 15.97 -20.08 9.64
CA GLU A 435 16.11 -21.30 10.48
C GLU A 435 17.21 -22.29 10.01
N VAL A 436 18.33 -21.76 9.49
CA VAL A 436 19.45 -22.55 8.94
C VAL A 436 20.60 -22.67 9.94
N ASP A 437 20.85 -23.91 10.40
CA ASP A 437 22.07 -24.30 11.11
C ASP A 437 23.28 -24.20 10.14
N ILE A 438 24.15 -23.18 10.25
CA ILE A 438 25.39 -23.02 9.44
C ILE A 438 26.64 -23.27 10.32
N SER A 439 27.70 -23.89 9.77
CA SER A 439 29.00 -24.00 10.48
C SER A 439 29.80 -22.68 10.43
N ALA A 440 30.66 -22.44 11.43
CA ALA A 440 31.46 -21.21 11.49
C ALA A 440 32.33 -21.00 10.24
N ASP A 441 32.95 -22.07 9.72
CA ASP A 441 33.77 -22.04 8.51
C ASP A 441 32.93 -21.77 7.24
N ALA A 442 31.71 -22.32 7.18
CA ALA A 442 30.78 -22.08 6.08
C ALA A 442 30.29 -20.62 6.08
N LEU A 443 30.02 -20.05 7.26
CA LEU A 443 29.67 -18.63 7.43
C LEU A 443 30.85 -17.71 7.07
N ALA A 444 32.09 -18.10 7.39
CA ALA A 444 33.29 -17.37 6.97
C ALA A 444 33.48 -17.39 5.44
N LEU A 445 33.25 -18.52 4.78
CA LEU A 445 33.26 -18.60 3.32
C LEU A 445 32.14 -17.76 2.68
N LEU A 446 30.91 -17.83 3.19
CA LEU A 446 29.79 -16.99 2.75
C LEU A 446 30.09 -15.50 2.94
N THR A 447 30.78 -15.12 4.03
CA THR A 447 31.22 -13.74 4.31
C THR A 447 32.22 -13.25 3.27
N LYS A 448 33.19 -14.09 2.86
CA LYS A 448 34.12 -13.76 1.77
C LYS A 448 33.40 -13.62 0.43
N ILE A 449 32.50 -14.54 0.09
CA ILE A 449 31.67 -14.46 -1.12
C ILE A 449 30.79 -13.19 -1.09
N GLY A 450 30.28 -12.79 0.08
CA GLY A 450 29.52 -11.56 0.28
C GLY A 450 30.30 -10.26 0.06
N GLN A 451 31.64 -10.30 0.18
CA GLN A 451 32.52 -9.17 -0.17
C GLN A 451 32.79 -9.12 -1.68
N GLU A 452 33.05 -10.27 -2.31
CA GLU A 452 33.44 -10.36 -3.73
C GLU A 452 32.23 -10.24 -4.70
N ALA A 453 31.09 -10.82 -4.34
CA ALA A 453 29.87 -10.88 -5.16
C ALA A 453 28.64 -10.20 -4.53
N GLY A 454 28.77 -9.67 -3.30
CA GLY A 454 27.75 -8.84 -2.64
C GLY A 454 26.71 -9.62 -1.82
N LEU A 455 26.18 -8.96 -0.78
CA LEU A 455 25.25 -9.52 0.20
C LEU A 455 24.01 -10.22 -0.41
N ARG A 456 23.39 -9.67 -1.46
CA ARG A 456 22.19 -10.28 -2.08
C ARG A 456 22.48 -11.67 -2.65
N TYR A 457 23.64 -11.86 -3.28
CA TYR A 457 24.04 -13.18 -3.80
C TYR A 457 24.42 -14.13 -2.65
N ALA A 458 25.19 -13.66 -1.66
CA ALA A 458 25.54 -14.46 -0.48
C ALA A 458 24.32 -14.90 0.35
N SER A 459 23.27 -14.08 0.46
CA SER A 459 22.02 -14.48 1.12
C SER A 459 21.30 -15.59 0.34
N ASN A 460 21.23 -15.51 -1.00
CA ASN A 460 20.64 -16.58 -1.81
C ASN A 460 21.46 -17.90 -1.73
N LEU A 461 22.76 -17.81 -1.42
CA LEU A 461 23.59 -18.98 -1.14
C LEU A 461 23.28 -19.65 0.20
N ILE A 462 22.66 -18.98 1.18
CA ILE A 462 22.20 -19.62 2.43
C ILE A 462 21.11 -20.63 2.09
N THR A 463 20.02 -20.17 1.48
CA THR A 463 18.84 -20.99 1.15
C THR A 463 19.19 -22.16 0.21
N THR A 464 20.03 -21.92 -0.80
CA THR A 464 20.47 -22.98 -1.73
C THR A 464 21.42 -23.99 -1.08
N SER A 465 22.33 -23.56 -0.20
CA SER A 465 23.22 -24.48 0.52
C SER A 465 22.47 -25.33 1.55
N GLN A 466 21.40 -24.80 2.14
CA GLN A 466 20.50 -25.60 2.99
C GLN A 466 19.78 -26.69 2.20
N LEU A 467 19.31 -26.41 0.98
CA LEU A 467 18.71 -27.45 0.13
C LEU A 467 19.73 -28.54 -0.28
N ILE A 468 21.01 -28.18 -0.44
CA ILE A 468 22.09 -29.16 -0.67
C ILE A 468 22.40 -29.97 0.59
N SER A 469 22.47 -29.34 1.78
CA SER A 469 22.71 -30.03 3.06
C SER A 469 21.60 -31.06 3.35
N VAL A 470 20.33 -30.68 3.14
CA VAL A 470 19.16 -31.53 3.25
C VAL A 470 19.21 -32.69 2.23
N LYS A 471 19.65 -32.44 0.99
CA LYS A 471 19.82 -33.52 -0.02
C LYS A 471 20.89 -34.54 0.38
N ARG A 472 21.94 -34.16 1.12
CA ARG A 472 22.90 -35.10 1.74
C ARG A 472 22.46 -35.61 3.13
N LYS A 473 21.22 -35.35 3.55
CA LYS A 473 20.64 -35.71 4.86
C LYS A 473 21.43 -35.17 6.07
N ALA A 474 22.12 -34.03 5.90
CA ALA A 474 22.77 -33.33 6.98
C ALA A 474 21.82 -32.30 7.62
N ARG A 475 22.05 -32.00 8.90
CA ARG A 475 21.33 -30.95 9.63
C ARG A 475 21.98 -29.57 9.50
N GLN A 476 23.32 -29.53 9.48
CA GLN A 476 24.10 -28.29 9.43
C GLN A 476 24.77 -28.13 8.07
N VAL A 477 24.68 -26.92 7.50
CA VAL A 477 25.36 -26.49 6.28
C VAL A 477 26.87 -26.44 6.52
N THR A 478 27.65 -27.11 5.68
CA THR A 478 29.12 -27.10 5.72
C THR A 478 29.73 -26.36 4.52
N VAL A 479 31.06 -26.17 4.58
CA VAL A 479 31.85 -25.51 3.53
C VAL A 479 31.61 -26.16 2.15
N ASP A 480 31.47 -27.49 2.10
CA ASP A 480 31.24 -28.23 0.84
C ASP A 480 29.89 -27.90 0.19
N ASP A 481 28.84 -27.69 0.99
CA ASP A 481 27.53 -27.26 0.48
C ASP A 481 27.63 -25.87 -0.16
N VAL A 482 28.28 -24.93 0.55
CA VAL A 482 28.50 -23.56 0.07
C VAL A 482 29.35 -23.53 -1.19
N GLN A 483 30.42 -24.32 -1.24
CA GLN A 483 31.22 -24.47 -2.46
C GLN A 483 30.40 -25.07 -3.62
N ARG A 484 29.51 -26.03 -3.34
CA ARG A 484 28.65 -26.63 -4.37
C ARG A 484 27.60 -25.63 -4.88
N SER A 485 26.96 -24.86 -3.99
CA SER A 485 26.06 -23.77 -4.37
C SER A 485 26.77 -22.72 -5.22
N PHE A 486 27.97 -22.28 -4.82
CA PHE A 486 28.77 -21.30 -5.56
C PHE A 486 29.24 -21.81 -6.95
N LYS A 487 29.49 -23.12 -7.08
CA LYS A 487 29.81 -23.78 -8.36
C LYS A 487 28.60 -23.92 -9.29
N LEU A 488 27.40 -24.16 -8.74
CA LEU A 488 26.17 -24.35 -9.52
C LEU A 488 25.50 -23.02 -9.92
N PHE A 489 25.48 -22.04 -9.02
CA PHE A 489 24.79 -20.76 -9.22
C PHE A 489 25.83 -19.64 -9.36
N TYR A 490 25.92 -19.04 -10.55
CA TYR A 490 26.89 -17.99 -10.82
C TYR A 490 26.37 -16.62 -10.32
N ASP A 491 27.28 -15.80 -9.81
CA ASP A 491 27.03 -14.36 -9.62
C ASP A 491 27.05 -13.61 -10.97
N PRO A 492 26.55 -12.36 -11.04
CA PRO A 492 26.53 -11.59 -12.28
C PRO A 492 27.90 -11.38 -12.93
N THR A 493 28.97 -11.26 -12.14
CA THR A 493 30.32 -10.99 -12.66
C THR A 493 30.89 -12.24 -13.35
N ARG A 494 30.80 -13.42 -12.72
CA ARG A 494 31.15 -14.69 -13.36
C ARG A 494 30.25 -15.03 -14.53
N SER A 495 28.96 -14.68 -14.47
CA SER A 495 28.00 -14.88 -15.56
C SER A 495 28.41 -14.08 -16.81
N VAL A 496 28.73 -12.78 -16.66
CA VAL A 496 29.26 -11.95 -17.76
C VAL A 496 30.57 -12.52 -18.30
N GLY A 497 31.50 -12.94 -17.43
CA GLY A 497 32.76 -13.56 -17.86
C GLY A 497 32.55 -14.83 -18.69
N PHE A 498 31.61 -15.70 -18.29
CA PHE A 498 31.23 -16.90 -19.04
C PHE A 498 30.59 -16.56 -20.40
N VAL A 499 29.73 -15.54 -20.45
CA VAL A 499 29.11 -15.05 -21.70
C VAL A 499 30.16 -14.53 -22.67
N THR A 500 31.11 -13.71 -22.22
CA THR A 500 32.21 -13.21 -23.06
C THR A 500 33.13 -14.33 -23.55
N GLN A 501 33.43 -15.34 -22.72
CA GLN A 501 34.22 -16.51 -23.15
C GLN A 501 33.46 -17.39 -24.15
N SER A 502 32.13 -17.44 -24.05
CA SER A 502 31.25 -18.27 -24.88
C SER A 502 30.64 -17.52 -26.08
N GLU A 503 31.06 -16.26 -26.32
CA GLU A 503 30.39 -15.31 -27.22
C GLU A 503 30.07 -15.88 -28.60
N LYS A 504 31.01 -16.62 -29.21
CA LYS A 504 30.83 -17.26 -30.53
C LYS A 504 29.67 -18.26 -30.61
N ARG A 505 29.31 -18.88 -29.49
CA ARG A 505 28.25 -19.89 -29.37
C ARG A 505 26.92 -19.28 -28.88
N LEU A 506 26.96 -18.04 -28.41
CA LEU A 506 25.78 -17.26 -28.02
C LEU A 506 25.37 -16.34 -29.18
N ILE A 507 24.19 -15.74 -29.09
CA ILE A 507 23.71 -14.80 -30.12
C ILE A 507 24.28 -13.42 -29.82
N GLY A 508 25.27 -13.00 -30.60
CA GLY A 508 25.82 -11.65 -30.55
C GLY A 508 24.85 -10.61 -31.12
N ASN A 509 25.16 -9.31 -30.93
CA ASN A 509 24.31 -8.20 -31.40
C ASN A 509 24.03 -8.24 -32.91
N ASP A 510 24.96 -8.79 -33.71
CA ASP A 510 24.86 -8.92 -35.17
C ASP A 510 24.03 -10.14 -35.61
N GLY A 511 23.46 -10.91 -34.67
CA GLY A 511 22.66 -12.11 -34.94
C GLY A 511 23.46 -13.36 -35.35
N VAL A 512 24.79 -13.25 -35.46
CA VAL A 512 25.69 -14.35 -35.84
C VAL A 512 25.89 -15.33 -34.69
N VAL A 513 25.87 -16.63 -35.00
CA VAL A 513 26.13 -17.75 -34.07
C VAL A 513 26.93 -18.83 -34.78
N ASP A 514 27.99 -19.33 -34.14
CA ASP A 514 28.73 -20.51 -34.58
C ASP A 514 28.25 -21.77 -33.84
N PHE A 515 27.33 -22.50 -34.47
CA PHE A 515 26.81 -23.78 -33.97
C PHE A 515 27.80 -24.95 -34.12
N SER A 516 28.96 -24.77 -34.76
CA SER A 516 29.93 -25.85 -34.99
C SER A 516 30.91 -26.07 -33.83
N VAL A 517 30.96 -25.13 -32.86
CA VAL A 517 31.89 -25.18 -31.72
C VAL A 517 31.51 -26.32 -30.75
N THR A 518 32.21 -27.44 -30.89
CA THR A 518 32.22 -28.55 -29.94
C THR A 518 33.36 -28.39 -28.93
N ASN A 519 33.11 -28.70 -27.65
CA ASN A 519 34.07 -28.44 -26.57
C ASN A 519 35.28 -29.40 -26.64
N GLY A 520 36.37 -28.95 -27.27
CA GLY A 520 37.60 -29.71 -27.51
C GLY A 520 38.76 -29.45 -26.53
N GLN A 521 38.53 -29.56 -25.22
CA GLN A 521 39.62 -29.81 -24.25
C GLN A 521 39.17 -30.92 -23.30
N GLY A 522 39.94 -32.01 -23.25
CA GLY A 522 39.55 -33.23 -22.53
C GLY A 522 40.06 -33.27 -21.09
N GLY A 523 39.22 -33.78 -20.19
CA GLY A 523 39.60 -34.11 -18.81
C GLY A 523 38.73 -33.47 -17.74
N GLY A 524 37.54 -34.03 -17.49
CA GLY A 524 36.67 -33.64 -16.36
C GLY A 524 35.18 -33.72 -16.71
N ASP A 525 34.50 -34.67 -16.08
CA ASP A 525 33.05 -34.82 -15.90
C ASP A 525 32.12 -34.27 -17.00
N ALA A 526 31.67 -35.18 -17.88
CA ALA A 526 30.38 -35.00 -18.55
C ALA A 526 29.26 -35.00 -17.50
N MET A 527 28.23 -34.17 -17.69
CA MET A 527 27.03 -34.22 -16.85
C MET A 527 26.20 -35.47 -17.16
N GLU A 528 26.51 -36.58 -16.49
CA GLU A 528 25.57 -37.70 -16.38
C GLU A 528 24.38 -37.25 -15.52
N ILE A 529 23.25 -37.03 -16.19
CA ILE A 529 21.94 -36.92 -15.56
C ILE A 529 21.29 -38.30 -15.65
N SER A 530 21.27 -39.00 -14.52
CA SER A 530 20.59 -40.30 -14.30
C SER A 530 20.21 -40.43 -12.82
#